data_AF-A0A2G2EZ74-F1
#
_entry.id   AF-A0A2G2EZ74-F1
#
_cell.length_a   1.000
_cell.length_b   1.000
_cell.length_c   1.000
_cell.angle_alpha   90.00
_cell.angle_beta   90.00
_cell.angle_gamma   90.00
#
_symmetry.space_group_name_H-M   'P 1'
#
loop_
_entity.id
_entity.type
_entity.pdbx_description
1 polymer ?
#
loop_
_entity_poly.entity_id
_entity_poly.type
_entity_poly.pdbx_seq_one_letter_code
_entity_poly.pdbx_strand_id
1 'polypeptide(L)'
;MSACKTFSNCEDKDNYSYHNKYLIDEEIKGEKIVISTRDSIDYVMIKWENGFFSLGSLIHQSEFGKWMTFDKKQRIRKEVLFGYKGKFVLSYKEYNKKGEVIKSGYSSVPFN
;
A
#
# COMPACT_ATOMS: atom_id res chain seq x y z
N MET A 1 27.84 -10.63 15.81
CA MET A 1 26.87 -9.66 16.38
C MET A 1 26.08 -9.09 15.21
N SER A 2 25.09 -9.79 14.65
CA SER A 2 23.70 -9.98 15.09
C SER A 2 22.96 -8.68 15.40
N ALA A 3 22.15 -8.24 14.44
CA ALA A 3 20.99 -7.36 14.64
C ALA A 3 19.78 -8.02 13.96
N CYS A 4 19.51 -9.25 14.39
CA CYS A 4 18.26 -9.97 14.20
C CYS A 4 17.61 -10.00 15.60
N LYS A 5 16.34 -9.59 15.71
CA LYS A 5 15.55 -9.20 16.91
C LYS A 5 15.28 -7.69 16.86
N THR A 6 14.11 -7.24 16.39
CA THR A 6 12.89 -7.26 17.20
C THR A 6 11.70 -7.04 16.28
N PHE A 7 11.24 -8.10 15.61
CA PHE A 7 9.85 -8.47 15.31
C PHE A 7 9.95 -9.89 14.75
N SER A 8 9.14 -10.79 15.29
CA SER A 8 9.15 -12.25 15.08
C SER A 8 9.31 -12.69 13.63
N ASN A 9 10.20 -13.67 13.42
CA ASN A 9 10.49 -14.44 12.20
C ASN A 9 11.20 -13.68 11.07
N CYS A 10 12.50 -13.43 11.28
CA CYS A 10 13.46 -13.43 10.19
C CYS A 10 13.87 -14.88 9.90
N GLU A 11 13.25 -15.47 8.88
CA GLU A 11 13.74 -16.49 7.95
C GLU A 11 12.49 -17.09 7.30
N ASP A 12 12.23 -16.75 6.03
CA ASP A 12 11.87 -17.74 5.01
C ASP A 12 11.59 -17.07 3.66
N LYS A 13 12.11 -17.72 2.60
CA LYS A 13 11.79 -17.45 1.20
C LYS A 13 10.34 -17.87 0.90
N ASP A 14 9.38 -17.24 1.55
CA ASP A 14 7.98 -17.49 1.26
C ASP A 14 7.46 -16.43 0.29
N ASN A 15 7.04 -16.91 -0.89
CA ASN A 15 6.27 -16.19 -1.88
C ASN A 15 4.95 -15.69 -1.26
N TYR A 16 4.98 -14.61 -0.48
CA TYR A 16 3.78 -14.05 0.13
C TYR A 16 3.00 -13.25 -0.92
N SER A 17 2.08 -13.96 -1.57
CA SER A 17 0.97 -13.39 -2.34
C SER A 17 0.27 -12.31 -1.50
N TYR A 18 0.50 -11.05 -1.84
CA TYR A 18 -0.16 -9.92 -1.19
C TYR A 18 -1.50 -9.64 -1.89
N HIS A 19 -2.55 -9.43 -1.11
CA HIS A 19 -3.89 -9.06 -1.59
C HIS A 19 -4.38 -7.84 -0.81
N ASN A 20 -4.95 -6.86 -1.51
CA ASN A 20 -5.59 -5.71 -0.88
C ASN A 20 -6.66 -5.10 -1.78
N LYS A 21 -7.93 -5.37 -1.44
CA LYS A 21 -9.14 -4.90 -2.14
C LYS A 21 -9.21 -3.40 -2.36
N TYR A 22 -8.56 -2.63 -1.48
CA TYR A 22 -8.56 -1.20 -1.55
C TYR A 22 -7.58 -0.69 -2.59
N LEU A 23 -6.55 -1.46 -2.95
CA LEU A 23 -5.55 -1.07 -3.95
C LEU A 23 -5.87 -1.65 -5.34
N ILE A 24 -6.33 -2.90 -5.38
CA ILE A 24 -6.68 -3.63 -6.59
C ILE A 24 -7.76 -4.69 -6.26
N ASP A 25 -8.29 -5.39 -7.26
CA ASP A 25 -9.25 -6.48 -7.06
C ASP A 25 -8.69 -7.57 -6.11
N GLU A 26 -9.53 -8.14 -5.24
CA GLU A 26 -9.13 -9.17 -4.27
C GLU A 26 -8.53 -10.41 -4.92
N GLU A 27 -8.94 -10.73 -6.15
CA GLU A 27 -8.45 -11.90 -6.88
C GLU A 27 -7.01 -11.74 -7.41
N ILE A 28 -6.52 -10.49 -7.52
CA ILE A 28 -5.22 -10.20 -8.14
C ILE A 28 -4.12 -10.27 -7.08
N LYS A 29 -3.17 -11.17 -7.31
CA LYS A 29 -1.99 -11.35 -6.46
C LYS A 29 -0.92 -10.33 -6.77
N GLY A 30 -0.13 -9.97 -5.76
CA GLY A 30 1.02 -9.12 -5.91
C GLY A 30 2.25 -9.63 -5.16
N GLU A 31 3.41 -9.37 -5.74
CA GLU A 31 4.71 -9.58 -5.11
C GLU A 31 5.06 -8.34 -4.28
N LYS A 32 5.33 -8.53 -2.98
CA LYS A 32 5.69 -7.45 -2.06
C LYS A 32 7.20 -7.25 -2.02
N ILE A 33 7.62 -6.01 -2.26
CA ILE A 33 9.02 -5.56 -2.20
C ILE A 33 9.11 -4.46 -1.14
N VAL A 34 9.91 -4.70 -0.10
CA VAL A 34 10.17 -3.71 0.96
C VAL A 34 11.43 -2.93 0.62
N ILE A 35 11.31 -1.61 0.61
CA ILE A 35 12.40 -0.66 0.33
C ILE A 35 12.67 0.09 1.63
N SER A 36 13.65 -0.39 2.38
CA SER A 36 14.08 0.24 3.64
C SER A 36 15.04 1.38 3.35
N THR A 37 14.74 2.57 3.89
CA THR A 37 15.65 3.72 3.87
C THR A 37 16.38 3.84 5.20
N ARG A 38 17.56 4.47 5.21
CA ARG A 38 18.37 4.68 6.43
C ARG A 38 17.63 5.50 7.50
N ASP A 39 16.59 6.24 7.10
CA ASP A 39 15.90 7.23 7.93
C ASP A 39 14.58 6.71 8.54
N SER A 40 14.42 5.39 8.71
CA SER A 40 13.24 4.76 9.37
C SER A 40 11.93 4.85 8.57
N ILE A 41 11.99 5.26 7.30
CA ILE A 41 10.85 5.20 6.39
C ILE A 41 10.99 3.97 5.53
N ASP A 42 10.17 2.96 5.81
CA ASP A 42 10.03 1.81 4.94
C ASP A 42 8.98 2.13 3.88
N TYR A 43 9.40 2.15 2.62
CA TYR A 43 8.48 2.15 1.50
C TYR A 43 8.17 0.70 1.12
N VAL A 44 6.94 0.45 0.69
CA VAL A 44 6.53 -0.85 0.16
C VAL A 44 6.06 -0.65 -1.25
N MET A 45 6.63 -1.44 -2.15
CA MET A 45 6.15 -1.60 -3.51
C MET A 45 5.48 -2.96 -3.65
N ILE A 46 4.31 -3.00 -4.29
CA ILE A 46 3.66 -4.24 -4.70
C ILE A 46 3.65 -4.29 -6.22
N LYS A 47 4.14 -5.38 -6.80
CA LYS A 47 4.03 -5.65 -8.24
C LYS A 47 2.91 -6.66 -8.47
N TRP A 48 1.82 -6.22 -9.07
CA TRP A 48 0.63 -7.04 -9.29
C TRP A 48 0.76 -7.90 -10.55
N GLU A 49 0.17 -9.09 -10.56
CA GLU A 49 0.22 -10.04 -11.70
C GLU A 49 -0.37 -9.45 -12.99
N ASN A 50 -1.33 -8.54 -12.89
CA ASN A 50 -1.91 -7.86 -14.04
C ASN A 50 -1.04 -6.71 -14.62
N GLY A 51 0.18 -6.55 -14.11
CA GLY A 51 1.15 -5.54 -14.54
C GLY A 51 0.96 -4.14 -13.94
N PHE A 52 0.04 -3.99 -12.99
CA PHE A 52 -0.05 -2.78 -12.17
C PHE A 52 1.03 -2.82 -11.09
N PHE A 53 1.28 -1.69 -10.44
CA PHE A 53 2.07 -1.66 -9.21
C PHE A 53 1.47 -0.68 -8.21
N SER A 54 1.66 -0.94 -6.93
CA SER A 54 1.30 -0.02 -5.85
C SER A 54 2.53 0.40 -5.06
N LEU A 55 2.56 1.64 -4.62
CA LEU A 55 3.58 2.19 -3.73
C LEU A 55 2.90 2.79 -2.52
N GLY A 56 3.38 2.45 -1.33
CA GLY A 56 2.94 3.07 -0.09
C GLY A 56 4.07 3.18 0.92
N SER A 57 3.87 3.97 1.97
CA SER A 57 4.80 4.06 3.09
C SER A 57 4.27 3.27 4.29
N LEU A 58 5.14 2.47 4.88
CA LEU A 58 5.02 1.96 6.24
C LEU A 58 5.82 2.90 7.14
N ILE A 59 5.24 4.07 7.44
CA ILE A 59 5.88 4.93 8.44
C ILE A 59 5.59 4.28 9.79
N HIS A 60 6.60 3.64 10.38
CA HIS A 60 6.49 2.95 11.67
C HIS A 60 5.97 3.84 12.82
N GLN A 61 5.99 5.16 12.63
CA GLN A 61 5.50 6.17 13.58
C GLN A 61 4.28 6.96 13.11
N SER A 62 3.77 6.75 11.89
CA SER A 62 2.57 7.44 11.42
C SER A 62 1.35 6.59 11.68
N GLU A 63 0.31 7.22 12.23
CA GLU A 63 -1.01 6.61 12.29
C GLU A 63 -1.61 6.44 10.89
N PHE A 64 -1.11 7.19 9.90
CA PHE A 64 -1.65 7.24 8.54
C PHE A 64 -0.70 6.64 7.51
N GLY A 65 -1.25 5.93 6.53
CA GLY A 65 -0.51 5.38 5.39
C GLY A 65 -1.13 5.81 4.08
N LYS A 66 -0.35 6.45 3.19
CA LYS A 66 -0.79 6.78 1.83
C LYS A 66 -0.29 5.72 0.86
N TRP A 67 -1.17 5.27 0.00
CA TRP A 67 -0.88 4.32 -1.08
C TRP A 67 -1.35 4.87 -2.42
N MET A 68 -0.57 4.59 -3.45
CA MET A 68 -0.87 4.94 -4.84
C MET A 68 -0.73 3.69 -5.71
N THR A 69 -1.70 3.45 -6.57
CA THR A 69 -1.69 2.35 -7.54
C THR A 69 -1.57 2.91 -8.95
N PHE A 70 -0.68 2.33 -9.74
CA PHE A 70 -0.33 2.73 -11.08
C PHE A 70 -0.62 1.59 -12.07
N ASP A 71 -1.02 1.94 -13.28
CA ASP A 71 -1.12 0.96 -14.36
C ASP A 71 0.26 0.66 -14.99
N LYS A 72 0.27 -0.30 -15.93
CA LYS A 72 1.46 -0.68 -16.71
C LYS A 72 2.13 0.45 -17.51
N LYS A 73 1.47 1.59 -17.68
CA LYS A 73 2.02 2.80 -18.30
C LYS A 73 2.43 3.86 -17.27
N GLN A 74 2.55 3.46 -16.00
CA GLN A 74 2.94 4.31 -14.87
C GLN A 74 1.97 5.46 -14.61
N ARG A 75 0.70 5.33 -15.00
CA ARG A 75 -0.32 6.34 -14.73
C ARG A 75 -1.06 5.99 -13.45
N ILE A 76 -1.29 6.97 -12.59
CA ILE A 76 -2.08 6.80 -11.37
C ILE A 76 -3.50 6.33 -11.71
N ARG A 77 -3.96 5.34 -10.96
CA ARG A 77 -5.29 4.72 -11.07
C ARG A 77 -6.06 4.82 -9.77
N LYS A 78 -5.35 4.77 -8.64
CA LYS A 78 -5.97 4.81 -7.32
C LYS A 78 -5.04 5.50 -6.33
N GLU A 79 -5.61 6.31 -5.46
CA GLU A 79 -4.98 6.78 -4.23
C GLU A 79 -5.84 6.32 -3.06
N VAL A 80 -5.19 5.82 -2.01
CA VAL A 80 -5.88 5.41 -0.77
C VAL A 80 -5.11 5.96 0.42
N LEU A 81 -5.82 6.64 1.30
CA LEU A 81 -5.32 7.01 2.60
C LEU A 81 -5.91 6.05 3.63
N PHE A 82 -5.05 5.31 4.31
CA PHE A 82 -5.44 4.50 5.46
C PHE A 82 -5.20 5.28 6.76
N GLY A 83 -6.11 5.09 7.71
CA GLY A 83 -5.95 5.53 9.09
C GLY A 83 -5.33 4.45 9.98
N TYR A 84 -5.22 4.78 11.26
CA TYR A 84 -4.46 4.09 12.32
C TYR A 84 -3.90 2.70 11.93
N LYS A 85 -2.60 2.65 11.63
CA LYS A 85 -1.85 1.41 11.32
C LYS A 85 -2.44 0.59 10.16
N GLY A 86 -3.09 1.22 9.19
CA GLY A 86 -3.68 0.53 8.03
C GLY A 86 -5.04 -0.13 8.29
N LYS A 87 -5.67 0.09 9.47
CA LYS A 87 -6.88 -0.65 9.88
C LYS A 87 -8.16 -0.23 9.17
N PHE A 88 -8.23 1.00 8.68
CA PHE A 88 -9.41 1.53 8.00
C PHE A 88 -9.02 2.51 6.90
N VAL A 89 -9.86 2.64 5.87
CA VAL A 89 -9.68 3.62 4.81
C VAL A 89 -10.29 4.96 5.26
N LEU A 90 -9.48 6.01 5.26
CA LEU A 90 -9.91 7.38 5.53
C LEU A 90 -10.41 8.07 4.27
N SER A 91 -9.74 7.86 3.15
CA SER A 91 -10.19 8.37 1.87
C SER A 91 -9.64 7.56 0.71
N TYR A 92 -10.32 7.63 -0.42
CA TYR A 92 -9.83 7.08 -1.67
C TYR A 92 -10.22 7.96 -2.86
N LYS A 93 -9.42 7.87 -3.92
CA LYS A 93 -9.70 8.45 -5.24
C LYS A 93 -9.35 7.44 -6.32
N GLU A 94 -10.20 7.31 -7.32
CA GLU A 94 -9.96 6.50 -8.51
C GLU A 94 -9.90 7.38 -9.75
N TYR A 95 -8.99 7.06 -10.66
CA TYR A 95 -8.62 7.90 -11.79
C TYR A 95 -8.76 7.14 -13.11
N ASN A 96 -9.39 7.79 -14.10
CA ASN A 96 -9.44 7.27 -15.46
C ASN A 96 -8.11 7.42 -16.20
N LYS A 97 -8.03 6.88 -17.42
CA LYS A 97 -6.81 6.88 -18.24
C LYS A 97 -6.23 8.26 -18.56
N LYS A 98 -7.03 9.33 -18.42
CA LYS A 98 -6.65 10.73 -18.61
C LYS A 98 -6.17 11.42 -17.32
N GLY A 99 -6.27 10.76 -16.17
CA GLY A 99 -5.91 11.33 -14.87
C GLY A 99 -7.05 12.10 -14.20
N GLU A 100 -8.27 11.97 -14.71
CA GLU A 100 -9.46 12.61 -14.11
C GLU A 100 -10.03 11.70 -13.02
N VAL A 101 -10.47 12.29 -11.90
CA VAL A 101 -11.11 11.56 -10.81
C VAL A 101 -12.50 11.11 -11.25
N ILE A 102 -12.73 9.80 -11.24
CA ILE A 102 -14.03 9.19 -11.60
C ILE A 102 -14.82 8.71 -10.38
N LYS A 103 -14.14 8.54 -9.25
CA LYS A 103 -14.75 8.13 -7.99
C LYS A 103 -13.90 8.61 -6.83
N SER A 104 -14.54 9.03 -5.75
CA SER A 104 -13.86 9.37 -4.51
C SER A 104 -14.77 9.10 -3.33
N GLY A 105 -14.18 8.97 -2.14
CA GLY A 105 -14.91 8.87 -0.89
C GLY A 105 -14.02 9.16 0.30
N TYR A 106 -14.67 9.45 1.42
CA TYR A 106 -14.05 9.70 2.71
C TYR A 106 -14.85 8.95 3.79
N SER A 107 -14.15 8.34 4.73
CA SER A 107 -14.77 7.83 5.95
C SER A 107 -14.81 8.95 6.97
N SER A 108 -16.00 9.41 7.33
CA SER A 108 -16.18 10.17 8.56
C SER A 108 -15.97 9.21 9.72
N VAL A 109 -14.80 9.26 10.37
CA VAL A 109 -14.66 8.65 11.69
C VAL A 109 -15.44 9.57 12.64
N PRO A 110 -16.56 9.13 13.23
CA PRO A 110 -17.23 9.94 14.24
C PRO A 110 -16.27 10.11 15.42
N PHE A 111 -15.89 11.34 15.71
CA PHE A 111 -15.28 11.67 17.00
C PHE A 111 -16.41 11.59 18.03
N ASN A 112 -16.44 10.52 18.82
CA ASN A 112 -17.26 10.44 20.04
C ASN A 112 -16.46 11.01 21.22
#